data_AF-A0AAJ8K8P0-F1
#
_entry.id   AF-A0AAJ8K8P0-F1
#
_cell.length_a   1.000
_cell.length_b   1.000
_cell.length_c   1.000
_cell.angle_alpha   90.00
_cell.angle_beta   90.00
_cell.angle_gamma   90.00
#
_symmetry.space_group_name_H-M   'P 1'
#
loop_
_entity.id
_entity.type
_entity.pdbx_description
1 polymer ?
#
loop_
_entity_poly.entity_id
_entity_poly.type
_entity_poly.pdbx_seq_one_letter_code
_entity_poly.pdbx_strand_id
1 'polypeptide(L)'
;MGGPWYIEFSYKSKQNSKFYFAGPKWDKALENTLGSGRIDVIAYHTMGKNYVRFERWTAWTVEGAQDKGLELVKKYVNDVDFVRSNDNPSFFS
;
A
#
# COMPACT_ATOMS: atom_id res chain seq x y z
N MET A 1 22.15 -6.64 0.64
CA MET A 1 21.67 -5.43 -0.07
C MET A 1 20.21 -5.69 -0.43
N GLY A 2 19.29 -5.15 0.35
CA GLY A 2 17.84 -5.39 0.22
C GLY A 2 17.16 -4.22 -0.48
N GLY A 3 16.22 -4.53 -1.38
CA GLY A 3 15.33 -3.52 -1.96
C GLY A 3 14.35 -2.96 -0.94
N PRO A 4 13.45 -2.04 -1.35
CA PRO A 4 12.47 -1.47 -0.44
C PRO A 4 11.54 -2.53 0.16
N TRP A 5 11.08 -2.27 1.37
CA TRP A 5 9.97 -2.98 1.99
C TRP A 5 8.67 -2.54 1.34
N TYR A 6 7.84 -3.49 0.93
CA TYR A 6 6.64 -3.20 0.16
C TYR A 6 5.45 -4.04 0.57
N ILE A 7 4.27 -3.46 0.34
CA ILE A 7 2.96 -4.09 0.47
C ILE A 7 2.15 -3.71 -0.78
N GLU A 8 1.64 -4.70 -1.50
CA GLU A 8 0.98 -4.53 -2.80
C GLU A 8 -0.47 -5.04 -2.77
N PHE A 9 -1.36 -4.24 -3.34
CA PHE A 9 -2.80 -4.51 -3.43
C PHE A 9 -3.28 -4.36 -4.87
N SER A 10 -4.24 -5.18 -5.29
CA SER A 10 -5.00 -4.98 -6.52
C SER A 10 -6.37 -4.40 -6.20
N TYR A 11 -6.96 -3.62 -7.12
CA TYR A 11 -8.26 -3.00 -6.89
C TYR A 11 -9.06 -2.76 -8.17
N LYS A 12 -10.39 -2.67 -8.04
CA LYS A 12 -11.30 -2.11 -9.06
C LYS A 12 -11.85 -0.78 -8.57
N SER A 13 -11.70 0.28 -9.35
CA SER A 13 -12.35 1.53 -8.97
C SER A 13 -13.81 1.56 -9.46
N LYS A 14 -14.79 1.41 -8.57
CA LYS A 14 -16.22 1.54 -8.92
C LYS A 14 -16.73 2.98 -8.92
N GLN A 15 -16.02 3.95 -8.32
CA GLN A 15 -16.52 5.32 -8.18
C GLN A 15 -15.66 6.37 -8.89
N ASN A 16 -14.42 6.05 -9.23
CA ASN A 16 -13.55 6.98 -9.95
C ASN A 16 -12.39 6.19 -10.58
N SER A 17 -12.45 5.88 -11.87
CA SER A 17 -11.37 5.14 -12.58
C SER A 17 -9.98 5.80 -12.46
N LYS A 18 -9.92 7.00 -11.87
CA LYS A 18 -8.76 7.83 -11.62
C LYS A 18 -8.61 8.26 -10.14
N PHE A 19 -8.92 7.41 -9.15
CA PHE A 19 -8.47 7.73 -7.78
C PHE A 19 -6.94 7.81 -7.80
N TYR A 20 -6.42 9.01 -7.60
CA TYR A 20 -4.99 9.24 -7.50
C TYR A 20 -4.60 9.04 -6.03
N PHE A 21 -3.75 8.06 -5.77
CA PHE A 21 -3.14 7.84 -4.46
C PHE A 21 -2.07 8.91 -4.16
N ALA A 22 -2.50 10.17 -4.16
CA ALA A 22 -1.64 11.32 -4.02
C ALA A 22 -2.39 12.50 -3.39
N GLY A 23 -1.63 13.36 -2.71
CA GLY A 23 -2.08 14.64 -2.20
C GLY A 23 -2.35 14.65 -0.69
N PRO A 24 -2.51 15.84 -0.08
CA PRO A 24 -2.32 16.01 1.36
C PRO A 24 -3.26 15.17 2.23
N LYS A 25 -4.50 14.94 1.77
CA LYS A 25 -5.47 14.10 2.50
C LYS A 25 -5.07 12.62 2.47
N TRP A 26 -4.58 12.15 1.34
CA TRP A 26 -4.11 10.78 1.16
C TRP A 26 -2.82 10.56 1.96
N ASP A 27 -1.85 11.45 1.80
CA ASP A 27 -0.54 11.36 2.46
C ASP A 27 -0.69 11.30 3.99
N LYS A 28 -1.57 12.15 4.56
CA LYS A 28 -1.89 12.12 5.99
C LYS A 28 -2.60 10.84 6.42
N ALA A 29 -3.51 10.31 5.61
CA ALA A 29 -4.21 9.07 5.92
C ALA A 29 -3.25 7.87 5.88
N LEU A 30 -2.32 7.85 4.92
CA LEU A 30 -1.28 6.87 4.78
C LEU A 30 -0.33 6.90 5.98
N GLU A 31 0.16 8.08 6.35
CA GLU A 31 1.06 8.27 7.50
C GLU A 31 0.42 7.83 8.82
N ASN A 32 -0.84 8.21 9.06
CA ASN A 32 -1.58 7.81 10.27
C ASN A 32 -1.81 6.30 10.35
N THR A 33 -1.84 5.61 9.20
CA THR A 33 -2.19 4.18 9.14
C THR A 33 -0.95 3.29 9.16
N LEU A 34 0.09 3.66 8.40
CA LEU A 34 1.30 2.86 8.18
C LEU A 34 2.56 3.46 8.82
N GLY A 35 2.37 4.51 9.62
CA GLY A 35 3.41 5.17 10.40
C GLY A 35 4.09 6.32 9.66
N SER A 36 4.81 7.14 10.42
CA SER A 36 5.55 8.29 9.92
C SER A 36 6.76 7.89 9.06
N GLY A 37 7.19 8.81 8.20
CA GLY A 37 8.34 8.65 7.31
C GLY A 37 7.96 8.67 5.83
N ARG A 38 8.97 8.63 4.97
CA ARG A 38 8.75 8.63 3.52
C ARG A 38 8.22 7.27 3.07
N ILE A 39 6.96 7.26 2.62
CA ILE A 39 6.30 6.13 1.99
C ILE A 39 6.06 6.50 0.54
N ASP A 40 6.74 5.80 -0.38
CA ASP A 40 6.51 6.00 -1.80
C ASP A 40 5.28 5.17 -2.23
N VAL A 41 4.41 5.76 -3.05
CA VAL A 41 3.17 5.12 -3.51
C VAL A 41 3.24 4.93 -5.02
N ILE A 42 3.19 3.68 -5.47
CA ILE A 42 3.32 3.30 -6.86
C ILE A 42 2.00 2.70 -7.33
N ALA A 43 1.29 3.41 -8.20
CA ALA A 43 0.07 2.92 -8.84
C ALA A 43 0.37 2.52 -10.29
N TYR A 44 -0.07 1.34 -10.71
CA TYR A 44 0.15 0.85 -12.08
C TYR A 44 -0.98 -0.07 -12.55
N HIS A 45 -1.07 -0.26 -13.86
CA HIS A 45 -2.05 -1.14 -14.51
C HIS A 45 -1.32 -2.23 -15.30
N THR A 46 -1.69 -3.48 -15.08
CA THR A 46 -1.15 -4.62 -15.85
C THR A 46 -2.15 -5.75 -15.88
N MET A 47 -2.15 -6.54 -16.96
CA MET A 47 -3.04 -7.70 -17.14
C MET A 47 -4.53 -7.41 -16.84
N GLY A 48 -5.01 -6.20 -17.17
CA GLY A 48 -6.40 -5.80 -16.94
C GLY A 48 -6.78 -5.49 -15.49
N LYS A 49 -5.81 -5.39 -14.58
CA LYS A 49 -6.02 -5.06 -13.16
C LYS A 49 -5.23 -3.82 -12.76
N ASN A 50 -5.78 -3.05 -11.82
CA ASN A 50 -5.07 -1.91 -11.21
C ASN A 50 -4.41 -2.37 -9.93
N TYR A 51 -3.23 -1.82 -9.66
CA TYR A 51 -2.41 -2.14 -8.51
C TYR A 51 -1.95 -0.86 -7.83
N VAL A 52 -1.82 -0.93 -6.51
CA VAL A 52 -1.13 0.07 -5.71
C VAL A 52 -0.14 -0.64 -4.79
N ARG A 53 1.10 -0.15 -4.77
CA ARG A 53 2.17 -0.64 -3.92
C ARG A 53 2.69 0.49 -3.06
N PHE A 54 2.78 0.23 -1.76
CA PHE A 54 3.44 1.12 -0.81
C PHE A 54 4.87 0.64 -0.60
N GLU A 55 5.84 1.54 -0.65
CA GLU A 55 7.26 1.23 -0.49
C GLU A 55 7.91 2.08 0.58
N ARG A 56 8.84 1.49 1.33
CA ARG A 56 9.71 2.17 2.31
C ARG A 56 11.11 1.60 2.28
N TRP A 57 12.11 2.42 2.61
CA TRP A 57 13.49 1.97 2.76
C TRP A 57 13.75 1.15 4.03
N THR A 58 12.91 1.31 5.04
CA THR A 58 12.98 0.60 6.32
C THR A 58 11.83 -0.38 6.46
N ALA A 59 12.00 -1.40 7.30
CA ALA A 59 10.95 -2.34 7.64
C ALA A 59 9.70 -1.63 8.19
N TRP A 60 8.54 -2.24 8.00
CA TRP A 60 7.30 -1.75 8.58
C TRP A 60 7.34 -1.99 10.09
N THR A 61 7.23 -0.91 10.87
CA THR A 61 7.22 -0.99 12.34
C THR A 61 5.81 -1.06 12.90
N VAL A 62 4.80 -0.80 12.07
CA VAL A 62 3.40 -0.87 12.45
C VAL A 62 2.94 -2.31 12.41
N GLU A 63 2.56 -2.86 13.57
CA GLU A 63 1.96 -4.19 13.64
C GLU A 63 0.70 -4.27 12.77
N GLY A 64 0.61 -5.32 11.95
CA GLY A 64 -0.49 -5.51 11.00
C GLY A 64 -0.49 -4.50 9.86
N ALA A 65 0.68 -4.01 9.41
CA ALA A 65 0.79 -3.04 8.31
C ALA A 65 0.04 -3.49 7.05
N GLN A 66 0.09 -4.79 6.72
CA GLN A 66 -0.66 -5.37 5.61
C GLN A 66 -2.17 -5.15 5.74
N ASP A 67 -2.76 -5.56 6.87
CA ASP A 67 -4.20 -5.46 7.10
C ASP A 67 -4.65 -4.00 7.17
N LYS A 68 -3.86 -3.16 7.86
CA LYS A 68 -4.12 -1.72 7.94
C LYS A 68 -4.04 -1.04 6.57
N GLY A 69 -3.08 -1.43 5.74
CA GLY A 69 -2.96 -0.95 4.36
C GLY A 69 -4.15 -1.37 3.50
N LEU A 70 -4.59 -2.63 3.62
CA LEU A 70 -5.78 -3.15 2.93
C LEU A 70 -7.02 -2.33 3.30
N GLU A 71 -7.26 -2.12 4.59
CA GLU A 71 -8.41 -1.36 5.08
C GLU A 71 -8.33 0.13 4.69
N LEU A 72 -7.14 0.72 4.60
CA LEU A 72 -6.97 2.07 4.06
C LEU A 72 -7.41 2.13 2.61
N VAL A 73 -6.92 1.22 1.76
CA VAL A 73 -7.22 1.23 0.31
C VAL A 73 -8.71 1.00 0.06
N LYS A 74 -9.36 0.11 0.82
CA LYS A 74 -10.81 -0.13 0.75
C LYS A 74 -11.68 1.10 1.02
N LYS A 75 -11.16 2.13 1.72
CA LYS A 75 -11.89 3.39 1.94
C LYS A 75 -12.04 4.23 0.67
N TYR A 76 -11.20 4.01 -0.34
CA TYR A 76 -11.12 4.87 -1.54
C TYR A 76 -11.43 4.13 -2.83
N VAL A 77 -11.20 2.82 -2.88
CA VAL A 77 -11.42 1.98 -4.06
C VAL A 77 -12.15 0.68 -3.66
N ASN A 78 -12.66 -0.05 -4.65
CA ASN A 78 -13.48 -1.24 -4.43
C ASN A 78 -12.73 -2.52 -4.81
N ASP A 79 -13.28 -3.66 -4.40
CA ASP A 79 -12.79 -5.00 -4.74
C ASP A 79 -11.25 -5.09 -4.57
N VAL A 80 -10.78 -4.79 -3.35
CA VAL A 80 -9.36 -4.70 -3.01
C VAL A 80 -8.87 -6.03 -2.48
N ASP A 81 -7.85 -6.58 -3.14
CA ASP A 81 -7.22 -7.84 -2.76
C ASP A 81 -5.74 -7.61 -2.45
N PHE A 82 -5.25 -8.24 -1.39
CA PHE A 82 -3.81 -8.34 -1.14
C PHE A 82 -3.15 -9.20 -2.23
N VAL A 83 -1.98 -8.75 -2.72
CA VAL A 83 -1.24 -9.45 -3.78
C VAL A 83 0.04 -10.07 -3.21
N ARG A 84 0.89 -9.24 -2.60
CA ARG A 84 2.18 -9.66 -2.05
C ARG A 84 2.79 -8.59 -1.15
N SER A 85 3.70 -9.01 -0.29
CA SER A 85 4.58 -8.16 0.49
C SER A 85 5.92 -8.87 0.66
N ASN A 86 6.99 -8.10 0.92
CA ASN A 86 8.20 -8.64 1.54
C ASN A 86 8.28 -8.24 3.02
N ASP A 87 7.17 -7.74 3.58
CA ASP A 87 6.94 -7.51 5.00
C ASP A 87 6.75 -8.84 5.75
N ASN A 88 7.76 -9.70 5.68
CA ASN A 88 7.77 -10.95 6.41
C ASN A 88 8.70 -10.80 7.62
N PRO A 89 8.20 -10.91 8.87
CA PRO A 89 9.05 -10.87 10.07
C PRO A 89 10.04 -12.06 10.16
N SER A 90 9.93 -13.07 9.28
CA SER A 90 10.77 -14.28 9.30
C SER A 90 12.22 -14.11 8.80
N PHE A 91 12.71 -12.90 8.51
CA PHE A 91 14.10 -12.71 8.04
C PHE A 91 15.13 -12.37 9.15
N PHE A 92 14.70 -12.32 10.41
CA PHE A 92 15.57 -12.16 11.58
C PHE A 92 15.34 -13.27 12.61
N SER A 93 15.50 -14.52 12.19
CA SER A 93 15.63 -15.68 13.09
C SER A 93 17.05 -16.22 13.05
#